data_AF-A0A536JFM8-F1
#
_entry.id   AF-A0A536JFM8-F1
#
_cell.length_a   1.000
_cell.length_b   1.000
_cell.length_c   1.000
_cell.angle_alpha   90.00
_cell.angle_beta   90.00
_cell.angle_gamma   90.00
#
_symmetry.space_group_name_H-M   'P 1'
#
loop_
_entity.id
_entity.type
_entity.pdbx_description
1 polymer ?
#
loop_
_entity_poly.entity_id
_entity_poly.type
_entity_poly.pdbx_seq_one_letter_code
_entity_poly.pdbx_strand_id
1 'polypeptide(L)'
;YRKAGREESARREEAEMGVLRGFLPAALSEQEIEAEVRAVIAEVKPDGPKGFGLVMKAATARLAGRADGTQVAAIARRLLGS
;
A
#
# COMPACT_ATOMS: atom_id res chain seq x y z
N TYR A 1 -3.15 -31.23 -7.42
CA TYR A 1 -2.85 -30.38 -8.58
C TYR A 1 -3.13 -28.92 -8.20
N ARG A 2 -2.11 -28.08 -8.35
CA ARG A 2 -1.99 -26.61 -8.20
C ARG A 2 -3.19 -25.79 -7.66
N LYS A 3 -2.94 -25.20 -6.48
CA LYS A 3 -3.66 -24.09 -5.83
C LYS A 3 -3.71 -22.86 -6.75
N ALA A 4 -4.88 -22.52 -7.27
CA ALA A 4 -5.19 -21.24 -7.91
C ALA A 4 -6.54 -20.78 -7.34
N GLY A 5 -6.56 -19.72 -6.52
CA GLY A 5 -7.83 -19.34 -5.87
C GLY A 5 -7.79 -18.14 -4.93
N ARG A 6 -6.83 -17.21 -5.09
CA ARG A 6 -6.70 -16.05 -4.19
C ARG A 6 -6.30 -14.76 -4.94
N GLU A 7 -6.78 -14.55 -6.16
CA GLU A 7 -6.53 -13.31 -6.93
C GLU A 7 -7.79 -12.50 -7.27
N GLU A 8 -9.00 -12.99 -6.98
CA GLU A 8 -10.22 -12.35 -7.49
C GLU A 8 -10.92 -11.39 -6.50
N SER A 9 -10.58 -11.42 -5.22
CA SER A 9 -11.38 -10.71 -4.19
C SER A 9 -10.94 -9.27 -3.89
N ALA A 10 -9.91 -8.73 -4.54
CA ALA A 10 -9.39 -7.39 -4.23
C ALA A 10 -10.01 -6.25 -5.06
N ARG A 11 -10.83 -6.55 -6.07
CA ARG A 11 -11.32 -5.55 -7.04
C ARG A 11 -12.65 -4.87 -6.70
N ARG A 12 -13.27 -5.17 -5.55
CA ARG A 12 -14.65 -4.71 -5.25
C ARG A 12 -14.77 -3.63 -4.17
N GLU A 13 -13.67 -3.18 -3.56
CA GLU A 13 -13.74 -2.28 -2.40
C GLU A 13 -13.04 -0.92 -2.61
N GLU A 14 -12.73 -0.54 -3.85
CA GLU A 14 -12.02 0.71 -4.15
C GLU A 14 -12.96 1.85 -4.58
N ALA A 15 -14.28 1.66 -4.47
CA ALA A 15 -15.28 2.59 -5.00
C ALA A 15 -15.77 3.67 -4.01
N GLU A 16 -15.38 3.66 -2.73
CA GLU A 16 -16.06 4.50 -1.71
C GLU A 16 -15.22 5.55 -0.97
N MET A 17 -13.93 5.76 -1.25
CA MET A 17 -13.11 6.72 -0.48
C MET A 17 -12.74 8.03 -1.19
N GLY A 18 -13.45 8.37 -2.26
CA GLY A 18 -13.44 9.73 -2.79
C GLY A 18 -14.39 10.58 -1.96
N VAL A 19 -13.86 11.39 -1.02
CA VAL A 19 -14.42 12.67 -0.52
C VAL A 19 -13.64 13.07 0.73
N LEU A 20 -12.63 13.95 0.57
CA LEU A 20 -12.48 15.23 1.32
C LEU A 20 -11.04 15.81 1.33
N ARG A 21 -10.97 17.09 0.89
CA ARG A 21 -10.22 18.22 1.50
C ARG A 21 -8.81 18.61 0.97
N GLY A 22 -8.77 19.30 -0.18
CA GLY A 22 -8.84 20.78 -0.23
C GLY A 22 -7.64 21.68 0.15
N PHE A 23 -6.58 21.23 0.85
CA PHE A 23 -5.47 22.13 1.22
C PHE A 23 -4.05 21.53 1.18
N LEU A 24 -3.94 20.24 0.83
CA LEU A 24 -2.69 19.53 0.58
C LEU A 24 -2.67 19.05 -0.88
N PRO A 25 -1.50 18.83 -1.52
CA PRO A 25 -1.45 18.16 -2.82
C PRO A 25 -2.33 16.92 -2.75
N ALA A 26 -3.14 16.70 -3.80
CA ALA A 26 -4.21 15.71 -3.80
C ALA A 26 -3.76 14.42 -3.13
N ALA A 27 -4.40 14.09 -2.01
CA ALA A 27 -4.14 12.86 -1.29
C ALA A 27 -4.36 11.71 -2.27
N LEU A 28 -3.38 10.80 -2.34
CA LEU A 28 -3.48 9.63 -3.19
C LEU A 28 -4.68 8.79 -2.77
N SER A 29 -5.39 8.26 -3.76
CA SER A 29 -6.40 7.23 -3.52
C SER A 29 -5.74 5.98 -2.93
N GLU A 30 -6.54 5.13 -2.28
CA GLU A 30 -6.06 3.85 -1.74
C GLU A 30 -5.39 3.00 -2.82
N GLN A 31 -5.95 2.99 -4.03
CA GLN A 31 -5.39 2.33 -5.23
C GLN A 31 -3.99 2.81 -5.58
N GLU A 32 -3.79 4.13 -5.62
CA GLU A 32 -2.50 4.72 -5.94
C GLU A 32 -1.47 4.46 -4.83
N ILE A 33 -1.90 4.53 -3.56
CA ILE A 33 -1.05 4.17 -2.42
C ILE A 33 -0.65 2.70 -2.52
N GLU A 34 -1.59 1.80 -2.84
CA GLU A 34 -1.31 0.39 -3.03
C GLU A 34 -0.31 0.14 -4.15
N ALA A 35 -0.48 0.79 -5.31
CA ALA A 35 0.44 0.66 -6.44
C ALA A 35 1.86 1.08 -6.05
N GLU A 36 2.01 2.20 -5.34
CA GLU A 36 3.30 2.71 -4.88
C GLU A 36 3.93 1.79 -3.82
N VAL A 37 3.14 1.27 -2.87
CA VAL A 37 3.64 0.31 -1.87
C VAL A 37 4.05 -1.01 -2.54
N ARG A 38 3.32 -1.49 -3.55
CA ARG A 38 3.72 -2.67 -4.35
C ARG A 38 5.05 -2.44 -5.07
N ALA A 39 5.24 -1.26 -5.67
CA ALA A 39 6.51 -0.89 -6.29
C ALA A 39 7.65 -0.89 -5.27
N VAL A 40 7.43 -0.31 -4.08
CA VAL A 40 8.40 -0.33 -3.00
C VAL A 40 8.73 -1.75 -2.54
N ILE A 41 7.75 -2.64 -2.41
CA ILE A 41 7.99 -4.05 -2.06
C ILE A 41 8.85 -4.74 -3.13
N ALA A 42 8.58 -4.48 -4.41
CA ALA A 42 9.36 -5.04 -5.52
C ALA A 42 10.80 -4.51 -5.58
N GLU A 43 11.01 -3.24 -5.20
CA GLU A 43 12.33 -2.59 -5.11
C GLU A 43 13.13 -3.10 -3.89
N VAL A 44 12.50 -3.09 -2.71
CA VAL A 44 13.14 -3.44 -1.43
C VAL A 44 13.40 -4.95 -1.33
N LYS A 45 12.58 -5.78 -1.99
CA LYS A 45 12.59 -7.26 -1.86
C LYS A 45 12.74 -7.69 -0.40
N PRO A 46 11.81 -7.26 0.46
CA PRO A 46 11.89 -7.48 1.90
C PRO A 46 11.97 -8.97 2.23
N ASP A 47 12.94 -9.35 3.06
CA ASP A 47 13.08 -10.72 3.57
C ASP A 47 12.96 -10.76 5.10
N GLY A 48 12.26 -11.78 5.59
CA GLY A 48 12.04 -12.04 7.01
C GLY A 48 11.30 -10.92 7.78
N PRO A 49 11.33 -10.98 9.13
CA PRO A 49 10.56 -10.08 10.00
C PRO A 49 11.01 -8.61 9.95
N LYS A 50 12.19 -8.33 9.37
CA LYS A 50 12.66 -6.95 9.14
C LYS A 50 12.06 -6.32 7.86
N GLY A 51 11.44 -7.14 7.01
CA GLY A 51 10.89 -6.74 5.73
C GLY A 51 9.86 -5.63 5.81
N PHE A 52 8.92 -5.73 6.76
CA PHE A 52 7.92 -4.69 6.98
C PHE A 52 8.55 -3.33 7.30
N GLY A 53 9.54 -3.28 8.20
CA GLY A 53 10.21 -2.04 8.57
C GLY A 53 10.96 -1.38 7.41
N LEU A 54 11.57 -2.18 6.52
CA LEU A 54 12.24 -1.68 5.32
C LEU A 54 11.25 -1.10 4.31
N VAL A 55 10.15 -1.80 4.07
CA VAL A 55 9.06 -1.33 3.19
C VAL A 55 8.45 -0.05 3.74
N MET A 56 8.17 0.02 5.04
CA MET A 56 7.63 1.22 5.68
C MET A 56 8.56 2.42 5.52
N LYS A 57 9.86 2.24 5.77
CA LYS A 57 10.84 3.33 5.62
C LYS A 57 10.84 3.91 4.20
N ALA A 58 10.84 3.04 3.19
CA ALA A 58 10.86 3.45 1.79
C ALA A 58 9.51 4.05 1.34
N ALA A 59 8.40 3.42 1.69
CA ALA A 59 7.05 3.86 1.31
C ALA A 59 6.68 5.19 1.97
N THR A 60 6.94 5.37 3.27
CA THR A 60 6.69 6.64 3.96
C THR A 60 7.54 7.78 3.38
N ALA A 61 8.79 7.53 3.00
CA ALA A 61 9.62 8.54 2.34
C ALA A 61 9.10 8.92 0.95
N ARG A 62 8.65 7.94 0.17
CA ARG A 62 8.12 8.13 -1.20
C ARG A 62 6.76 8.81 -1.22
N LEU A 63 5.93 8.56 -0.21
CA LEU A 63 4.56 9.04 -0.10
C LEU A 63 4.41 10.21 0.89
N ALA A 64 5.53 10.75 1.37
CA ALA A 64 5.54 11.86 2.33
C ALA A 64 4.72 13.05 1.81
N GLY A 65 3.73 13.48 2.59
CA GLY A 65 2.84 14.59 2.22
C GLY A 65 1.81 14.27 1.13
N ARG A 66 1.75 13.04 0.63
CA ARG A 66 0.81 12.56 -0.40
C ARG A 66 -0.10 11.43 0.08
N ALA A 67 0.29 10.72 1.14
CA ALA A 67 -0.51 9.69 1.79
C ALA A 67 -0.30 9.72 3.31
N ASP A 68 -1.31 9.26 4.06
CA ASP A 68 -1.19 9.10 5.50
C ASP A 68 -0.35 7.87 5.86
N GLY A 69 0.56 8.02 6.83
CA GLY A 69 1.46 6.93 7.24
C GLY A 69 0.74 5.71 7.81
N THR A 70 -0.44 5.89 8.42
CA THR A 70 -1.26 4.79 8.92
C THR A 70 -1.93 4.02 7.78
N GLN A 71 -2.39 4.71 6.72
CA GLN A 71 -2.90 4.08 5.50
C GLN A 71 -1.81 3.26 4.80
N VAL A 72 -0.62 3.84 4.65
CA VAL A 72 0.55 3.13 4.08
C VAL A 72 0.87 1.87 4.89
N ALA A 73 0.83 1.95 6.22
CA ALA A 73 1.10 0.81 7.09
C ALA A 73 0.05 -0.30 7.00
N ALA A 74 -1.23 0.06 6.88
CA ALA A 74 -2.31 -0.90 6.69
C ALA A 74 -2.16 -1.66 5.37
N ILE A 75 -1.91 -0.94 4.29
CA ILE A 75 -1.71 -1.50 2.95
C ILE A 75 -0.45 -2.38 2.90
N ALA A 76 0.68 -1.92 3.46
CA ALA A 76 1.91 -2.70 3.50
C ALA A 76 1.74 -4.02 4.27
N ARG A 77 1.01 -4.03 5.40
CA ARG A 77 0.66 -5.27 6.12
C ARG A 77 -0.17 -6.22 5.26
N ARG A 78 -1.22 -5.70 4.63
CA ARG A 78 -2.09 -6.46 3.72
C ARG A 78 -1.30 -7.09 2.57
N LEU A 79 -0.38 -6.35 1.96
CA LEU A 79 0.42 -6.81 0.82
C LEU A 79 1.51 -7.82 1.20
N LEU A 80 2.12 -7.67 2.38
CA LEU A 80 3.12 -8.60 2.89
C LEU A 80 2.52 -9.83 3.58
N GLY A 81 1.19 -9.86 3.74
CA GLY A 81 0.46 -10.98 4.34
C GLY A 81 0.72 -11.16 5.84
N SER A 82 1.03 -10.06 6.55
CA SER A 82 1.21 -10.03 8.03
C SER A 82 0.01 -9.42 8.73
#